data_AF-A0A382BEJ7-F1
#
_entry.id   AF-A0A382BEJ7-F1
#
_cell.length_a   1.000
_cell.length_b   1.000
_cell.length_c   1.000
_cell.angle_alpha   90.00
_cell.angle_beta   90.00
_cell.angle_gamma   90.00
#
_symmetry.space_group_name_H-M   'P 1'
#
loop_
_entity.id
_entity.type
_entity.pdbx_description
1 polymer ?
#
loop_
_entity_poly.entity_id
_entity_poly.type
_entity_poly.pdbx_seq_one_letter_code
_entity_poly.pdbx_strand_id
1 'polypeptide(L)'
;MISIKPFKPINTVAITGTNGKTSVAWYISEICRLSNIKIKMQGTLGYYVNGKKIKNGLLTTPTYETLHQNGFSKLKNKYNFVFEASSHALHQ
;
A
#
# COMPACT_ATOMS: atom_id res chain seq x y z
N MET A 1 -12.63 -0.03 -20.40
CA MET A 1 -11.33 0.45 -19.87
C MET A 1 -11.50 0.87 -18.42
N ILE A 2 -10.68 0.36 -17.49
CA ILE A 2 -10.69 0.83 -16.10
C ILE A 2 -10.04 2.22 -16.09
N SER A 3 -10.83 3.26 -15.82
CA SER A 3 -10.31 4.62 -15.67
C SER A 3 -9.30 4.69 -14.52
N ILE A 4 -8.14 5.29 -14.79
CA ILE A 4 -7.06 5.45 -13.80
C ILE A 4 -7.49 6.43 -12.71
N LYS A 5 -7.33 6.05 -11.44
CA LYS A 5 -7.65 6.92 -10.30
C LYS A 5 -6.65 8.08 -10.23
N PRO A 6 -7.08 9.36 -10.27
CA PRO A 6 -6.14 10.47 -10.45
C PRO A 6 -5.58 11.05 -9.14
N PHE A 7 -6.26 10.85 -8.01
CA PHE A 7 -5.88 11.53 -6.77
C PHE A 7 -4.86 10.72 -5.95
N LYS A 8 -3.62 11.22 -5.93
CA LYS A 8 -2.50 10.65 -5.17
C LYS A 8 -2.77 10.62 -3.65
N PRO A 9 -2.19 9.66 -2.90
CA PRO A 9 -2.18 9.67 -1.44
C PRO A 9 -1.63 10.97 -0.84
N ILE A 10 -1.93 11.21 0.45
CA ILE A 10 -1.32 12.32 1.20
C ILE A 10 0.20 12.11 1.28
N ASN A 11 0.61 10.95 1.78
CA ASN A 11 1.99 10.47 1.79
C ASN A 11 2.05 9.05 1.21
N THR A 12 3.20 8.72 0.61
CA THR A 12 3.50 7.38 0.12
C THR A 12 4.81 6.90 0.72
N VAL A 13 4.82 5.69 1.28
CA VAL A 13 5.99 5.06 1.89
C VAL A 13 6.22 3.69 1.26
N ALA A 14 7.38 3.49 0.65
CA ALA A 14 7.80 2.19 0.13
C ALA A 14 8.77 1.54 1.12
N ILE A 15 8.52 0.27 1.46
CA ILE A 15 9.36 -0.51 2.37
C ILE A 15 10.12 -1.57 1.57
N THR A 16 11.44 -1.44 1.52
CA THR A 16 12.33 -2.41 0.85
C THR A 16 13.32 -3.06 1.82
N GLY A 17 14.11 -4.00 1.32
CA GLY A 17 15.10 -4.77 2.09
C GLY A 17 14.91 -6.27 1.97
N THR A 18 15.92 -7.04 2.40
CA THR A 18 15.91 -8.50 2.33
C THR A 18 14.80 -9.08 3.21
N ASN A 19 14.72 -8.62 4.46
CA ASN A 19 13.82 -9.15 5.50
C ASN A 19 13.00 -8.03 6.16
N GLY A 20 11.92 -8.40 6.84
CA GLY A 20 11.16 -7.49 7.72
C GLY A 20 10.20 -6.52 7.04
N LYS A 21 10.16 -6.45 5.70
CA LYS A 21 9.26 -5.55 4.93
C LYS A 21 7.81 -5.64 5.39
N THR A 22 7.28 -6.86 5.44
CA THR A 22 5.90 -7.12 5.85
C THR A 22 5.65 -6.62 7.27
N SER A 23 6.51 -6.98 8.22
CA SER A 23 6.38 -6.55 9.62
C SER A 23 6.40 -5.03 9.76
N VAL A 24 7.34 -4.35 9.09
CA VAL A 24 7.45 -2.88 9.12
C VAL A 24 6.23 -2.22 8.49
N ALA A 25 5.73 -2.72 7.35
CA ALA A 25 4.51 -2.19 6.72
C ALA A 25 3.29 -2.32 7.66
N TRP A 26 3.19 -3.44 8.39
CA TRP A 26 2.16 -3.65 9.41
C TRP A 26 2.30 -2.69 10.59
N TYR A 27 3.50 -2.52 11.14
CA TYR A 27 3.72 -1.58 12.24
C TYR A 27 3.35 -0.15 11.85
N ILE A 28 3.74 0.31 10.66
CA ILE A 28 3.34 1.63 10.16
C ILE A 28 1.81 1.73 10.03
N SER A 29 1.17 0.71 9.45
CA SER A 29 -0.29 0.68 9.32
C SER A 29 -1.00 0.77 10.68
N GLU A 30 -0.54 0.00 11.67
CA GLU A 30 -1.14 -0.01 13.01
C GLU A 30 -0.87 1.27 13.79
N ILE A 31 0.34 1.84 13.73
CA ILE A 31 0.65 3.14 14.34
C ILE A 31 -0.28 4.21 13.77
N CYS A 32 -0.47 4.26 12.44
CA CYS A 32 -1.40 5.20 11.82
C CYS A 32 -2.84 4.95 12.29
N ARG A 33 -3.30 3.69 12.29
CA ARG A 33 -4.66 3.33 12.72
C ARG A 33 -4.94 3.75 14.15
N LEU A 34 -4.02 3.46 15.07
CA LEU A 34 -4.11 3.83 16.49
C LEU A 34 -4.06 5.34 16.69
N SER A 35 -3.39 6.07 15.80
CA SER A 35 -3.30 7.53 15.82
C SER A 35 -4.44 8.23 15.06
N ASN A 36 -5.50 7.51 14.66
CA ASN A 36 -6.60 8.02 13.83
C ASN A 36 -6.16 8.59 12.46
N ILE A 37 -5.00 8.16 11.96
CA ILE A 37 -4.49 8.53 10.65
C ILE A 37 -4.97 7.50 9.63
N LYS A 38 -5.71 7.97 8.62
CA LYS A 38 -6.23 7.13 7.54
C LYS A 38 -5.09 6.55 6.70
N ILE A 39 -5.08 5.24 6.55
CA ILE A 39 -4.00 4.54 5.85
C ILE A 39 -4.51 3.38 5.00
N LYS A 40 -3.84 3.18 3.87
CA LYS A 40 -3.92 2.02 3.00
C LYS A 40 -2.59 1.28 3.05
N MET A 41 -2.62 -0.03 3.17
CA MET A 41 -1.42 -0.88 3.20
C MET A 41 -1.48 -1.91 2.07
N GLN A 42 -0.41 -2.04 1.29
CA GLN A 42 -0.26 -3.09 0.30
C GLN A 42 0.98 -3.93 0.59
N GLY A 43 0.81 -5.23 0.82
CA GLY A 43 1.93 -6.11 1.09
C GLY A 43 1.64 -7.56 0.76
N THR A 44 2.53 -8.44 1.22
CA THR A 44 2.50 -9.89 1.00
C THR A 44 1.17 -10.50 1.44
N LEU A 45 0.61 -10.03 2.56
CA LEU A 45 -0.66 -10.54 3.09
C LEU A 45 -1.90 -9.99 2.36
N GLY A 46 -1.75 -8.95 1.54
CA GLY A 46 -2.81 -8.36 0.73
C GLY A 46 -2.92 -6.84 0.83
N TYR A 47 -4.09 -6.35 0.42
CA TYR A 47 -4.45 -4.93 0.43
C TYR A 47 -5.43 -4.64 1.57
N TYR A 48 -5.10 -3.63 2.37
CA TYR A 48 -5.85 -3.26 3.57
C TYR A 48 -6.18 -1.77 3.57
N VAL A 49 -7.32 -1.42 4.15
CA VAL A 49 -7.75 -0.04 4.39
C VAL A 49 -8.13 0.09 5.85
N ASN A 50 -7.42 0.94 6.60
CA ASN A 50 -7.57 1.12 8.05
C ASN A 50 -7.61 -0.23 8.82
N GLY A 51 -6.67 -1.13 8.53
CA GLY A 51 -6.58 -2.45 9.16
C GLY A 51 -7.57 -3.50 8.63
N LYS A 52 -8.59 -3.12 7.84
CA LYS A 52 -9.54 -4.07 7.23
C LYS A 52 -9.00 -4.60 5.90
N LYS A 53 -8.93 -5.92 5.77
CA LYS A 53 -8.53 -6.59 4.53
C LYS A 53 -9.58 -6.38 3.43
N ILE A 54 -9.15 -5.89 2.27
CA ILE A 54 -10.02 -5.65 1.11
C ILE A 54 -9.71 -6.63 -0.03
N LYS A 55 -8.44 -7.01 -0.22
CA LYS A 55 -8.03 -8.02 -1.22
C LYS A 55 -6.96 -8.93 -0.64
N ASN A 56 -6.96 -10.21 -1.03
CA ASN A 56 -5.87 -11.13 -0.73
C ASN A 56 -4.59 -10.76 -1.50
N GLY A 57 -3.44 -11.12 -0.95
CA GLY A 57 -2.17 -11.04 -1.67
C GLY A 57 -2.05 -12.21 -2.64
N LEU A 58 -1.73 -11.93 -3.91
CA LEU A 58 -1.37 -12.95 -4.91
C LEU A 58 0.15 -12.99 -5.14
N LEU A 59 0.84 -11.86 -4.92
CA LEU A 59 2.30 -11.69 -5.05
C LEU A 59 2.80 -10.77 -3.92
N THR A 60 4.06 -10.92 -3.51
CA THR A 60 4.78 -10.05 -2.56
C THR A 60 4.79 -8.57 -3.00
N THR A 61 4.82 -8.32 -4.31
CA THR A 61 4.61 -7.01 -4.91
C THR A 61 3.65 -7.15 -6.10
N PRO A 62 2.45 -6.54 -6.08
CA PRO A 62 1.54 -6.61 -7.21
C PRO A 62 2.04 -5.68 -8.35
N THR A 63 1.45 -5.78 -9.54
CA THR A 63 1.85 -4.94 -10.69
C THR A 63 1.79 -3.45 -10.37
N TYR A 64 2.54 -2.63 -11.11
CA TYR A 64 2.56 -1.17 -10.94
C TYR A 64 1.14 -0.58 -11.01
N GLU A 65 0.31 -1.06 -11.93
CA GLU A 65 -1.09 -0.63 -12.05
C GLU A 65 -1.88 -0.95 -10.78
N THR A 66 -1.65 -2.11 -10.17
CA THR A 66 -2.33 -2.48 -8.92
C THR A 66 -1.88 -1.61 -7.76
N LEU A 67 -0.58 -1.33 -7.63
CA LEU A 67 -0.06 -0.41 -6.62
C LEU A 67 -0.67 0.99 -6.78
N HIS A 68 -0.64 1.51 -8.01
CA HIS A 68 -1.23 2.80 -8.35
C HIS A 68 -2.72 2.83 -8.00
N GLN A 69 -3.49 1.86 -8.48
CA GLN A 69 -4.94 1.79 -8.24
C GLN A 69 -5.31 1.61 -6.77
N ASN A 70 -4.50 0.92 -5.99
CA ASN A 70 -4.75 0.74 -4.57
C ASN A 70 -4.40 2.02 -3.79
N GLY A 71 -3.26 2.64 -4.05
CA GLY A 71 -2.86 3.90 -3.42
C GLY A 71 -3.78 5.07 -3.76
N PHE A 72 -4.08 5.27 -5.05
CA PHE A 72 -4.84 6.41 -5.55
C PHE A 72 -6.36 6.26 -5.30
N SER A 73 -7.07 7.38 -5.41
CA SER A 73 -8.51 7.47 -5.17
C SER A 73 -9.24 8.18 -6.31
N LYS A 74 -10.54 7.88 -6.49
CA LYS A 74 -11.40 8.53 -7.49
C LYS A 74 -11.77 9.97 -7.11
N LEU A 75 -11.75 10.29 -5.82
CA LEU A 75 -11.97 11.62 -5.24
C LEU A 75 -10.72 12.05 -4.46
N LYS A 76 -10.68 13.30 -3.99
CA LYS A 76 -9.61 13.84 -3.15
C LYS A 76 -9.19 12.82 -2.08
N ASN A 77 -7.96 12.33 -2.21
CA ASN A 77 -7.47 11.25 -1.39
C ASN A 77 -7.23 11.75 0.04
N LYS A 78 -7.73 11.01 1.03
CA LYS A 78 -7.57 11.32 2.45
C LYS A 78 -6.67 10.31 3.16
N TYR A 79 -6.06 9.38 2.41
CA TYR A 79 -5.29 8.27 2.95
C TYR A 79 -3.80 8.48 2.68
N ASN A 80 -2.99 8.05 3.65
CA ASN A 80 -1.60 7.69 3.44
C ASN A 80 -1.54 6.30 2.79
N PHE A 81 -0.44 6.00 2.11
CA PHE A 81 -0.23 4.70 1.48
C PHE A 81 1.14 4.14 1.85
N VAL A 82 1.17 2.94 2.40
CA VAL A 82 2.40 2.19 2.67
C VAL A 82 2.38 0.91 1.85
N PHE A 83 3.51 0.55 1.24
CA PHE A 83 3.59 -0.70 0.49
C PHE A 83 4.97 -1.36 0.53
N GLU A 84 4.99 -2.68 0.34
CA GLU A 84 6.22 -3.46 0.20
C GLU A 84 6.78 -3.36 -1.22
N ALA A 85 8.06 -3.01 -1.34
CA ALA A 85 8.82 -3.00 -2.58
C ALA A 85 9.94 -4.06 -2.51
N SER A 86 9.80 -5.16 -3.25
CA SER A 86 10.87 -6.14 -3.38
C SER A 86 11.97 -5.60 -4.30
N SER A 87 13.24 -5.98 -4.08
CA SER A 87 14.34 -5.56 -4.94
C SER A 87 14.14 -5.97 -6.40
N HIS A 88 13.49 -7.13 -6.63
CA HIS A 88 13.06 -7.59 -7.96
C HIS A 88 12.04 -6.64 -8.61
N ALA A 89 11.23 -5.92 -7.83
CA ALA A 89 10.30 -4.92 -8.33
C ALA A 89 10.96 -3.55 -8.58
N LEU A 90 12.19 -3.33 -8.09
CA LEU A 90 12.96 -2.09 -8.30
C LEU A 90 13.98 -2.23 -9.45
N HIS A 91 14.46 -3.45 -9.70
CA HIS A 91 15.39 -3.78 -10.77
C HIS A 91 14.60 -4.28 -11.98
N GLN A 92 14.11 -3.35 -12.80
CA GLN A 92 13.47 -3.67 -14.08
C GLN A 92 14.53 -4.03 -15.13
#